data_AF-A0A378F2T3-F1
#
_entry.id   AF-A0A378F2T3-F1
#
_cell.length_a   1.000
_cell.length_b   1.000
_cell.length_c   1.000
_cell.angle_alpha   90.00
_cell.angle_beta   90.00
_cell.angle_gamma   90.00
#
_symmetry.space_group_name_H-M   'P 1'
#
loop_
_entity.id
_entity.type
_entity.pdbx_description
1 polymer ?
#
loop_
_entity_poly.entity_id
_entity_poly.type
_entity_poly.pdbx_seq_one_letter_code
_entity_poly.pdbx_strand_id
1 'polypeptide(L)'
;MWQQQRCTSPYGLSLQADFLILPGERAIIEMAQSCGLELTPPAQRDVRQASSYGLGEQVKAALDAGCRHLIIGLGGSATNDGGIGFAQALGALFWRKDGTLLPAPAAGQDLAHIQHID
;
A
#
# COMPACT_ATOMS: atom_id res chain seq x y z
N MET A 1 -4.96 -18.21 10.82
CA MET A 1 -4.36 -17.48 11.95
C MET A 1 -4.32 -16.01 11.59
N TRP A 2 -4.90 -15.16 12.43
CA TRP A 2 -4.80 -13.70 12.28
C TRP A 2 -3.37 -13.24 12.54
N GLN A 3 -2.93 -12.27 11.75
CA GLN A 3 -1.64 -11.60 11.86
C GLN A 3 -1.89 -10.09 11.86
N GLN A 4 -1.05 -9.36 12.60
CA GLN A 4 -1.07 -7.90 12.61
C GLN A 4 0.23 -7.39 12.00
N GLN A 5 0.11 -6.38 11.14
CA GLN A 5 1.25 -5.71 10.54
C GLN A 5 1.12 -4.20 10.76
N ARG A 6 2.19 -3.59 11.28
CA ARG A 6 2.28 -2.14 11.31
C ARG A 6 2.45 -1.63 9.88
N CYS A 7 1.54 -0.77 9.46
CA CYS A 7 1.47 -0.22 8.11
C CYS A 7 1.38 1.30 8.13
N THR A 8 1.70 1.89 6.99
CA THR A 8 1.58 3.30 6.67
C THR A 8 0.19 3.57 6.11
N SER A 9 -0.56 4.46 6.75
CA SER A 9 -1.88 4.90 6.30
C SER A 9 -1.77 5.71 5.00
N PRO A 10 -2.91 6.04 4.33
CA PRO A 10 -2.87 6.80 3.08
C PRO A 10 -2.11 8.12 3.19
N TYR A 11 -2.10 8.74 4.37
CA TYR A 11 -1.47 10.05 4.61
C TYR A 11 -0.23 9.96 5.51
N GLY A 12 0.44 8.80 5.54
CA GLY A 12 1.75 8.64 6.18
C GLY A 12 1.74 8.40 7.69
N LEU A 13 0.56 8.19 8.31
CA LEU A 13 0.48 7.87 9.74
C LEU A 13 0.67 6.37 9.95
N SER A 14 1.31 5.99 11.05
CA SER A 14 1.43 4.57 11.42
C SER A 14 0.09 4.04 11.96
N LEU A 15 -0.31 2.84 11.54
CA LEU A 15 -1.46 2.10 12.05
C LEU A 15 -1.15 0.59 12.16
N GLN A 16 -2.05 -0.18 12.75
CA GLN A 16 -2.04 -1.64 12.70
C GLN A 16 -3.10 -2.12 11.70
N ALA A 17 -2.70 -3.00 10.79
CA ALA A 17 -3.59 -3.64 9.82
C ALA A 17 -3.58 -5.16 10.04
N ASP A 18 -4.75 -5.77 10.05
CA ASP A 18 -4.91 -7.20 10.26
C ASP A 18 -5.06 -7.94 8.92
N PHE A 19 -4.47 -9.14 8.83
CA PHE A 19 -4.69 -10.06 7.72
C PHE A 19 -4.79 -11.51 8.21
N LEU A 20 -5.39 -12.39 7.41
CA LEU A 20 -5.66 -13.77 7.79
C LEU A 20 -4.81 -14.75 6.97
N ILE A 21 -3.95 -15.51 7.64
CA ILE A 21 -3.27 -16.66 7.03
C ILE A 21 -4.16 -17.90 7.11
N LEU A 22 -4.37 -18.58 5.99
CA LEU A 22 -5.09 -19.83 5.88
C LEU A 22 -4.13 -21.00 5.62
N PRO A 23 -4.55 -22.26 5.88
CA PRO A 23 -3.77 -23.43 5.48
C PRO A 23 -3.47 -23.43 3.96
N GLY A 24 -2.33 -24.02 3.59
CA GLY A 24 -1.90 -24.13 2.19
C GLY A 24 -1.27 -22.87 1.63
N GLU A 25 -0.47 -22.14 2.43
CA GLU A 25 0.29 -20.95 1.99
C GLU A 25 -0.60 -19.82 1.43
N ARG A 26 -1.79 -19.63 2.01
CA ARG A 26 -2.77 -18.63 1.55
C ARG A 26 -2.91 -17.48 2.53
N ALA A 27 -3.08 -16.26 2.04
CA ALA A 27 -3.47 -15.11 2.86
C ALA A 27 -4.70 -14.40 2.30
N ILE A 28 -5.56 -13.90 3.18
CA ILE A 28 -6.63 -12.95 2.88
C ILE A 28 -6.22 -11.61 3.45
N ILE A 29 -6.15 -10.60 2.59
CA ILE A 29 -5.77 -9.22 2.92
C ILE A 29 -6.90 -8.30 2.50
N GLU A 30 -7.24 -7.33 3.36
CA GLU A 30 -8.19 -6.27 3.03
C GLU A 30 -7.46 -4.94 2.97
N MET A 31 -7.52 -4.29 1.81
CA MET A 31 -6.85 -3.01 1.58
C MET A 31 -7.30 -1.94 2.57
N ALA A 32 -8.59 -1.92 2.91
CA ALA A 32 -9.18 -0.91 3.80
C ALA A 32 -8.53 -0.86 5.20
N GLN A 33 -7.93 -1.96 5.66
CA GLN A 33 -7.19 -2.01 6.94
C GLN A 33 -6.00 -1.05 6.98
N SER A 34 -5.37 -0.79 5.84
CA SER A 34 -4.19 0.11 5.74
C SER A 34 -4.43 1.34 4.87
N CYS A 35 -5.33 1.24 3.90
CA CYS A 35 -5.55 2.25 2.87
C CYS A 35 -7.03 2.69 2.80
N GLY A 36 -7.83 2.42 3.83
CA GLY A 36 -9.26 2.67 3.84
C GLY A 36 -9.66 4.14 3.92
N LEU A 37 -10.74 4.49 3.24
CA LEU A 37 -11.35 5.83 3.24
C LEU A 37 -11.77 6.25 4.65
N GLU A 38 -12.20 5.30 5.48
CA GLU A 38 -12.64 5.52 6.87
C GLU A 38 -11.50 5.81 7.85
N LEU A 39 -10.24 5.54 7.47
CA LEU A 39 -9.06 5.82 8.28
C LEU A 39 -8.78 7.32 8.41
N THR A 40 -9.48 8.16 7.64
CA THR A 40 -9.24 9.60 7.61
C THR A 40 -10.55 10.37 7.59
N PRO A 41 -10.72 11.39 8.45
CA PRO A 41 -11.90 12.25 8.44
C PRO A 41 -12.11 12.91 7.07
N PRO A 42 -13.36 13.10 6.59
CA PRO A 42 -13.63 13.68 5.27
C PRO A 42 -12.90 14.99 4.99
N ALA A 43 -12.76 15.87 5.98
CA ALA A 43 -12.11 17.17 5.83
C ALA A 43 -10.59 17.10 5.58
N GLN A 44 -9.96 15.94 5.82
CA GLN A 44 -8.53 15.72 5.64
C GLN A 44 -8.22 14.86 4.41
N ARG A 45 -9.24 14.51 3.61
CA ARG A 45 -9.06 13.64 2.44
C ARG A 45 -8.60 14.46 1.24
N ASP A 46 -7.37 14.20 0.78
CA ASP A 46 -6.86 14.66 -0.51
C ASP A 46 -6.29 13.47 -1.27
N VAL A 47 -7.02 13.00 -2.28
CA VAL A 47 -6.66 11.80 -3.03
C VAL A 47 -5.30 11.89 -3.73
N ARG A 48 -4.81 13.11 -3.99
CA ARG A 48 -3.47 13.34 -4.57
C ARG A 48 -2.34 13.00 -3.60
N GLN A 49 -2.62 13.13 -2.31
CA GLN A 49 -1.67 12.87 -1.22
C GLN A 49 -1.80 11.46 -0.65
N ALA A 50 -2.85 10.74 -1.02
CA ALA A 50 -3.09 9.38 -0.55
C ALA A 50 -2.15 8.37 -1.23
N SER A 51 -1.53 7.49 -0.45
CA SER A 51 -0.64 6.42 -0.91
C SER A 51 -1.18 5.02 -0.59
N SER A 52 -0.97 4.06 -1.50
CA SER A 52 -1.28 2.64 -1.31
C SER A 52 -0.15 1.85 -0.63
N TYR A 53 0.90 2.52 -0.13
CA TYR A 53 2.09 1.89 0.45
C TYR A 53 1.78 0.87 1.54
N GLY A 54 0.83 1.17 2.44
CA GLY A 54 0.41 0.26 3.50
C GLY A 54 -0.15 -1.08 3.01
N LEU A 55 -0.77 -1.13 1.83
CA LEU A 55 -1.19 -2.40 1.24
C LEU A 55 0.02 -3.26 0.86
N GLY A 56 1.08 -2.63 0.33
CA GLY A 56 2.31 -3.34 -0.01
C GLY A 56 3.02 -3.87 1.23
N GLU A 57 2.97 -3.14 2.35
CA GLU A 57 3.48 -3.64 3.64
C GLU A 57 2.71 -4.87 4.14
N GLN A 58 1.38 -4.90 4.02
CA GLN A 58 0.58 -6.10 4.34
C GLN A 58 0.93 -7.29 3.42
N VAL A 59 1.04 -7.05 2.12
CA VAL A 59 1.41 -8.08 1.14
C VAL A 59 2.81 -8.61 1.42
N LYS A 60 3.77 -7.73 1.71
CA LYS A 60 5.13 -8.12 2.09
C LYS A 60 5.11 -9.01 3.34
N ALA A 61 4.37 -8.65 4.37
CA ALA A 61 4.26 -9.45 5.59
C ALA A 61 3.68 -10.85 5.32
N ALA A 62 2.67 -10.97 4.45
CA ALA A 62 2.14 -12.27 4.05
C ALA A 62 3.15 -13.10 3.25
N LEU A 63 3.91 -12.48 2.34
CA LEU A 63 4.97 -13.14 1.57
C LEU A 63 6.11 -13.63 2.46
N ASP A 64 6.55 -12.79 3.42
CA ASP A 64 7.56 -13.10 4.42
C ASP A 64 7.10 -14.26 5.34
N ALA A 65 5.80 -14.36 5.61
CA ALA A 65 5.20 -15.50 6.32
C ALA A 65 5.07 -16.79 5.48
N GLY A 66 5.58 -16.79 4.25
CA GLY A 66 5.61 -17.95 3.37
C GLY A 66 4.35 -18.13 2.52
N CYS A 67 3.40 -17.19 2.52
CA CYS A 67 2.23 -17.30 1.66
C CYS A 67 2.61 -17.16 0.17
N ARG A 68 1.95 -17.92 -0.69
CA ARG A 68 2.13 -17.95 -2.15
C ARG A 68 0.85 -17.70 -2.93
N HIS A 69 -0.30 -17.72 -2.26
CA HIS A 69 -1.57 -17.40 -2.88
C HIS A 69 -2.29 -16.34 -2.04
N LEU A 70 -2.45 -15.14 -2.60
CA LEU A 70 -2.99 -13.97 -1.92
C LEU A 70 -4.38 -13.66 -2.48
N ILE A 71 -5.35 -13.48 -1.59
CA ILE A 71 -6.69 -13.00 -1.90
C ILE A 71 -6.79 -11.59 -1.32
N ILE A 72 -6.91 -10.59 -2.18
CA ILE A 72 -6.87 -9.18 -1.77
C ILE A 72 -8.22 -8.52 -2.08
N GLY A 73 -8.91 -8.07 -1.03
CA GLY A 73 -10.09 -7.21 -1.16
C GLY A 73 -9.67 -5.76 -1.32
N LEU A 74 -10.02 -5.11 -2.44
CA LEU A 74 -9.61 -3.74 -2.77
C LEU A 74 -10.69 -2.67 -2.45
N GLY A 75 -11.86 -3.08 -1.94
CA GLY A 75 -12.96 -2.16 -1.64
C GLY A 75 -12.61 -1.14 -0.56
N GLY A 76 -13.26 0.03 -0.62
CA GLY A 76 -13.19 1.05 0.43
C GLY A 76 -11.89 1.87 0.47
N SER A 77 -11.09 1.89 -0.60
CA SER A 77 -9.81 2.62 -0.62
C SER A 77 -9.94 4.15 -0.56
N ALA A 78 -8.95 4.81 0.06
CA ALA A 78 -8.78 6.26 0.08
C ALA A 78 -7.89 6.79 -1.07
N THR A 79 -7.31 5.89 -1.86
CA THR A 79 -6.15 6.14 -2.72
C THR A 79 -6.53 6.19 -4.19
N ASN A 80 -5.84 7.04 -4.97
CA ASN A 80 -5.87 7.03 -6.44
C ASN A 80 -4.45 7.19 -7.00
N ASP A 81 -3.49 6.46 -6.42
CA ASP A 81 -2.07 6.54 -6.75
C ASP A 81 -1.63 5.53 -7.82
N GLY A 82 -2.58 4.86 -8.47
CA GLY A 82 -2.28 3.85 -9.49
C GLY A 82 -1.50 2.64 -8.95
N GLY A 83 -1.42 2.46 -7.63
CA GLY A 83 -0.66 1.37 -7.01
C GLY A 83 0.85 1.63 -6.92
N ILE A 84 1.33 2.87 -7.14
CA ILE A 84 2.77 3.15 -7.06
C ILE A 84 3.30 3.00 -5.63
N GLY A 85 2.53 3.39 -4.62
CA GLY A 85 2.92 3.19 -3.21
C GLY A 85 3.01 1.70 -2.89
N PHE A 86 2.01 0.92 -3.29
CA PHE A 86 1.99 -0.54 -3.18
C PHE A 86 3.22 -1.19 -3.81
N ALA A 87 3.56 -0.81 -5.05
CA ALA A 87 4.72 -1.35 -5.75
C ALA A 87 6.05 -0.93 -5.08
N GLN A 88 6.17 0.33 -4.62
CA GLN A 88 7.35 0.79 -3.89
C GLN A 88 7.60 -0.02 -2.62
N ALA A 89 6.55 -0.31 -1.85
CA ALA A 89 6.66 -1.13 -0.62
C ALA A 89 7.13 -2.57 -0.91
N LEU A 90 6.96 -3.06 -2.14
CA LEU A 90 7.43 -4.36 -2.62
C LEU A 90 8.77 -4.29 -3.35
N GLY A 91 9.39 -3.11 -3.45
CA GLY A 91 10.75 -2.92 -3.95
C GLY A 91 10.86 -2.29 -5.34
N ALA A 92 9.74 -1.93 -5.99
CA ALA A 92 9.80 -1.20 -7.25
C ALA A 92 10.39 0.20 -7.06
N LEU A 93 11.19 0.66 -8.01
CA LEU A 93 11.80 1.98 -7.99
C LEU A 93 11.20 2.83 -9.12
N PHE A 94 10.89 4.08 -8.80
CA PHE A 94 10.28 5.00 -9.76
C PHE A 94 11.16 6.24 -9.91
N TRP A 95 11.51 6.59 -11.13
CA TRP A 95 12.47 7.66 -11.41
C TRP A 95 11.84 8.81 -12.15
N ARG A 96 12.26 10.04 -11.79
CA ARG A 96 11.92 11.28 -12.49
C ARG A 96 12.81 11.49 -13.71
N LYS A 97 12.43 12.46 -14.54
CA LYS A 97 13.14 12.84 -15.78
C LYS A 97 14.61 13.23 -15.55
N ASP A 98 14.89 13.84 -14.41
CA ASP A 98 16.23 14.28 -14.03
C ASP A 98 17.10 13.16 -13.42
N GLY A 99 16.60 11.92 -13.40
CA GLY A 99 17.29 10.78 -12.79
C GLY A 99 17.12 10.70 -11.26
N THR A 100 16.28 11.55 -10.65
CA THR A 100 16.00 11.49 -9.22
C THR A 100 15.03 10.35 -8.92
N LEU A 101 15.37 9.51 -7.93
CA LEU A 101 14.46 8.50 -7.39
C LEU A 101 13.30 9.17 -6.65
N LEU A 102 12.07 8.73 -6.91
CA LEU A 102 10.90 9.15 -6.14
C LEU A 102 10.98 8.56 -4.72
N PRO A 103 10.88 9.38 -3.67
CA PRO A 103 10.88 8.88 -2.31
C PRO A 103 9.63 8.03 -2.04
N ALA A 104 9.74 7.12 -1.07
CA ALA A 104 8.61 6.42 -0.51
C ALA A 104 8.11 7.12 0.76
N PRO A 105 6.80 7.07 1.07
CA PRO A 105 5.74 6.55 0.21
C PRO A 105 5.33 7.57 -0.87
N ALA A 106 5.33 7.16 -2.13
CA ALA A 106 4.81 7.96 -3.23
C ALA A 106 3.27 7.97 -3.22
N ALA A 107 2.69 9.07 -3.65
CA ALA A 107 1.25 9.31 -3.65
C ALA A 107 0.73 9.66 -5.05
N GLY A 108 -0.59 9.83 -5.20
CA GLY A 108 -1.19 10.03 -6.52
C GLY A 108 -0.67 11.23 -7.32
N GLN A 109 -0.19 12.28 -6.67
CA GLN A 109 0.46 13.39 -7.37
C GLN A 109 1.79 13.01 -8.04
N ASP A 110 2.50 12.02 -7.51
CA ASP A 110 3.83 11.62 -8.02
C ASP A 110 3.75 10.90 -9.36
N LEU A 111 2.58 10.34 -9.72
CA LEU A 111 2.31 9.70 -11.01
C LEU A 111 2.73 10.57 -12.19
N ALA A 112 2.47 11.88 -12.12
CA ALA A 112 2.76 12.83 -13.19
C ALA A 112 4.27 13.05 -13.42
N HIS A 113 5.11 12.60 -12.49
CA HIS A 113 6.55 12.82 -12.51
C HIS A 113 7.36 11.57 -12.87
N ILE A 114 6.72 10.40 -12.94
CA ILE A 114 7.37 9.14 -13.30
C ILE A 114 7.77 9.17 -14.78
N GLN A 115 9.03 8.81 -15.06
CA GLN A 115 9.55 8.62 -16.41
C GLN A 115 10.09 7.20 -16.64
N HIS A 116 10.51 6.52 -15.58
CA HIS A 116 11.05 5.17 -15.64
C HIS A 116 10.67 4.38 -14.38
N ILE A 117 10.45 3.08 -14.54
CA ILE A 117 10.09 2.13 -13.49
C ILE A 117 11.09 0.97 -13.59
N ASP A 118 11.74 0.65 -12.47
CA ASP A 118 12.56 -0.55 -12.28
C ASP A 118 11.87 -1.55 -11.35
#